data_AF-K2FW36-F1
#
_entry.id   AF-K2FW36-F1
#
_cell.length_a   1.000
_cell.length_b   1.000
_cell.length_c   1.000
_cell.angle_alpha   90.00
_cell.angle_beta   90.00
_cell.angle_gamma   90.00
#
_symmetry.space_group_name_H-M   'P 1'
#
loop_
_entity.id
_entity.type
_entity.pdbx_description
1 polymer ?
#
loop_
_entity_poly.entity_id
_entity_poly.type
_entity_poly.pdbx_seq_one_letter_code
_entity_poly.pdbx_strand_id
1 'polypeptide(L)'
;MPGSSIYRELLRNSFADLNDDFEELKYLIHSSFIHLHQFQKELKANCKNIRPDSYQEVTKNIEFIKIKYEKYLSQLHFLHKQGQTNSYSLDLYNKLIRAKADFFDLIRINGGLLSALITSTDWQSPSYQHSLYSAAGRQTGRIIGTINDYKRDTHLDEVHFEKKFLKEYIDARFKLNLHAYLTNSGMAAFTTILDFLIMEGKIRGKVMMGKNVYFQYKQLLIRSLKEQIIEADEMQTDKIRQIITEEKPSVIFFDSLCNAYSLPLPDLKTIIQFLIKNTGRETYLVIDNTCLSTACQLFKIAQDKPGKLHLILFESLNKFYQFGLDRVTGGVIVVSGNDAGKIFEYRKHAGTNITDSSAYSLPIPNRKLLEKRLIRHQRNTSLLAFYLQDYISCKKDSVIEKIIYPGLPYHPSYYWSKNLFFQGGLLNLQFKPKWEKTRYFKRFINLVIN
;
A
#
# COMPACT_ATOMS: atom_id res chain seq x y z
N MET A 1 -12.60 -36.95 -3.43
CA MET A 1 -13.15 -37.66 -2.26
C MET A 1 -12.26 -37.41 -1.06
N PRO A 2 -12.81 -37.18 0.15
CA PRO A 2 -12.03 -37.15 1.38
C PRO A 2 -11.17 -38.42 1.46
N GLY A 3 -9.84 -38.26 1.63
CA GLY A 3 -8.89 -39.37 1.69
C GLY A 3 -8.02 -39.59 0.44
N SER A 4 -8.27 -38.89 -0.68
CA SER A 4 -7.34 -38.93 -1.82
C SER A 4 -5.98 -38.27 -1.48
N SER A 5 -4.93 -38.63 -2.23
CA SER A 5 -3.59 -38.01 -2.07
C SER A 5 -3.68 -36.48 -2.22
N ILE A 6 -4.42 -36.01 -3.24
CA ILE A 6 -4.66 -34.59 -3.53
C ILE A 6 -5.37 -33.89 -2.37
N TYR A 7 -6.37 -34.53 -1.77
CA TYR A 7 -7.09 -33.96 -0.63
C TYR A 7 -6.17 -33.74 0.58
N ARG A 8 -5.30 -34.72 0.87
CA ARG A 8 -4.30 -34.61 1.95
C ARG A 8 -3.27 -33.51 1.70
N GLU A 9 -2.82 -33.38 0.46
CA GLU A 9 -1.90 -32.32 0.05
C GLU A 9 -2.53 -30.93 0.17
N LEU A 10 -3.76 -30.74 -0.33
CA LEU A 10 -4.49 -29.48 -0.20
C LEU A 10 -4.69 -29.10 1.26
N LEU A 11 -5.10 -30.04 2.10
CA LEU A 11 -5.28 -29.78 3.53
C LEU A 11 -3.96 -29.37 4.19
N ARG A 12 -2.85 -30.05 3.90
CA ARG A 12 -1.51 -29.68 4.38
C ARG A 12 -1.11 -28.28 3.95
N ASN A 13 -1.34 -27.91 2.69
CA ASN A 13 -1.06 -26.57 2.18
C ASN A 13 -1.90 -25.50 2.89
N SER A 14 -3.18 -25.79 3.15
CA SER A 14 -4.06 -24.89 3.92
C SER A 14 -3.58 -24.70 5.36
N PHE A 15 -3.07 -25.74 6.02
CA PHE A 15 -2.45 -25.59 7.34
C PHE A 15 -1.16 -24.76 7.30
N ALA A 16 -0.34 -24.90 6.24
CA ALA A 16 0.86 -24.07 6.06
C ALA A 16 0.50 -22.58 5.90
N ASP A 17 -0.52 -22.27 5.08
CA ASP A 17 -1.03 -20.90 4.95
C ASP A 17 -1.56 -20.33 6.27
N LEU A 18 -2.26 -21.16 7.04
CA LEU A 18 -2.82 -20.79 8.32
C LEU A 18 -1.72 -20.55 9.38
N ASN A 19 -0.62 -21.31 9.35
CA ASN A 19 0.57 -21.05 10.17
C ASN A 19 1.16 -19.67 9.85
N ASP A 20 1.28 -19.33 8.57
CA ASP A 20 1.71 -17.98 8.15
C ASP A 20 0.74 -16.89 8.61
N ASP A 21 -0.58 -17.13 8.58
CA ASP A 21 -1.57 -16.19 9.10
C ASP A 21 -1.43 -15.96 10.61
N PHE A 22 -1.19 -17.01 11.40
CA PHE A 22 -0.97 -16.86 12.83
C PHE A 22 0.34 -16.13 13.16
N GLU A 23 1.41 -16.34 12.39
CA GLU A 23 2.63 -15.53 12.50
C GLU A 23 2.36 -14.04 12.20
N GLU A 24 1.55 -13.74 11.18
CA GLU A 24 1.14 -12.39 10.87
C GLU A 24 0.31 -11.76 12.00
N LEU A 25 -0.69 -12.46 12.55
CA LEU A 25 -1.50 -11.94 13.66
C LEU A 25 -0.65 -11.63 14.89
N LYS A 26 0.29 -12.51 15.25
CA LYS A 26 1.25 -12.27 16.34
C LYS A 26 2.12 -11.05 16.04
N TYR A 27 2.60 -10.89 14.80
CA TYR A 27 3.34 -9.70 14.39
C TYR A 27 2.53 -8.41 14.55
N LEU A 28 1.27 -8.40 14.14
CA LEU A 28 0.40 -7.22 14.27
C LEU A 28 0.19 -6.82 15.74
N ILE A 29 0.07 -7.80 16.64
CA ILE A 29 0.04 -7.54 18.09
C ILE A 29 1.38 -7.01 18.58
N HIS A 30 2.51 -7.60 18.18
CA HIS A 30 3.84 -7.10 18.55
C HIS A 30 4.10 -5.68 18.05
N SER A 31 3.67 -5.36 16.83
CA SER A 31 3.72 -4.00 16.30
C SER A 31 2.94 -3.02 17.19
N SER A 32 1.76 -3.45 17.68
CA SER A 32 0.94 -2.67 18.60
C SER A 32 1.63 -2.47 19.96
N PHE A 33 2.29 -3.51 20.49
CA PHE A 33 3.09 -3.40 21.71
C PHE A 33 4.28 -2.45 21.59
N ILE A 34 4.97 -2.45 20.45
CA ILE A 34 6.09 -1.52 20.22
C ILE A 34 5.60 -0.08 20.31
N HIS A 35 4.46 0.24 19.67
CA HIS A 35 3.86 1.56 19.75
C HIS A 35 3.41 1.91 21.18
N LEU A 36 2.73 0.98 21.87
CA LEU A 36 2.26 1.20 23.24
C LEU A 36 3.41 1.41 24.23
N HIS A 37 4.49 0.63 24.13
CA HIS A 37 5.67 0.77 24.99
C HIS A 37 6.40 2.08 24.75
N GLN A 38 6.57 2.48 23.47
CA GLN A 38 7.14 3.77 23.14
C GLN A 38 6.30 4.92 23.71
N PHE A 39 4.97 4.83 23.56
CA PHE A 39 4.04 5.80 24.12
C PHE A 39 4.15 5.89 25.65
N GLN A 40 4.13 4.76 26.36
CA GLN A 40 4.27 4.72 27.82
C GLN A 40 5.59 5.38 28.28
N LYS A 41 6.68 5.15 27.56
CA LYS A 41 7.98 5.79 27.83
C LYS A 41 7.93 7.30 27.64
N GLU A 42 7.38 7.77 26.52
CA GLU A 42 7.26 9.20 26.20
C GLU A 42 6.31 9.92 27.18
N LEU A 43 5.21 9.26 27.56
CA LEU A 43 4.26 9.75 28.55
C LEU A 43 4.91 9.89 29.93
N LYS A 44 5.64 8.87 30.39
CA LYS A 44 6.35 8.91 31.68
C LYS A 44 7.42 10.00 31.72
N ALA A 45 8.16 10.18 30.62
CA ALA A 45 9.17 11.23 30.51
C ALA A 45 8.57 12.64 30.63
N ASN A 46 7.31 12.81 30.22
CA ASN A 46 6.61 14.09 30.20
C ASN A 46 5.49 14.21 31.24
N CYS A 47 5.43 13.32 32.24
CA CYS A 47 4.31 13.25 33.19
C CYS A 47 4.06 14.57 33.92
N LYS A 48 5.12 15.33 34.26
CA LYS A 48 5.02 16.63 34.94
C LYS A 48 4.34 17.71 34.10
N ASN A 49 4.32 17.55 32.77
CA ASN A 49 3.73 18.50 31.83
C ASN A 49 2.29 18.16 31.45
N ILE A 50 1.74 17.05 31.98
CA ILE A 50 0.40 16.56 31.70
C ILE A 50 -0.45 16.72 32.96
N ARG A 51 -1.71 17.13 32.79
CA ARG A 51 -2.63 17.27 33.92
C ARG A 51 -2.76 15.92 34.66
N PRO A 52 -2.75 15.90 36.02
CA PRO A 52 -2.77 14.66 36.80
C PRO A 52 -3.91 13.71 36.41
N ASP A 53 -5.15 14.22 36.30
CA ASP A 53 -6.32 13.41 35.95
C ASP A 53 -6.21 12.80 34.55
N SER A 54 -5.72 13.58 33.58
CA SER A 54 -5.47 13.10 32.21
C SER A 54 -4.37 12.03 32.19
N TYR A 55 -3.28 12.23 32.95
CA TYR A 55 -2.21 11.25 33.05
C TYR A 55 -2.70 9.93 33.67
N GLN A 56 -3.53 10.01 34.72
CA GLN A 56 -4.12 8.85 35.38
C GLN A 56 -5.05 8.08 34.44
N GLU A 57 -5.94 8.79 33.73
CA GLU A 57 -6.87 8.17 32.79
C GLU A 57 -6.14 7.49 31.63
N VAL A 58 -5.15 8.16 31.03
CA VAL A 58 -4.34 7.58 29.95
C VAL A 58 -3.56 6.36 30.45
N THR A 59 -2.95 6.43 31.64
CA THR A 59 -2.18 5.31 32.21
C THR A 59 -3.07 4.09 32.50
N LYS A 60 -4.29 4.31 32.99
CA LYS A 60 -5.29 3.24 33.18
C LYS A 60 -5.64 2.55 31.86
N ASN A 61 -5.85 3.34 30.80
CA ASN A 61 -6.15 2.81 29.47
C ASN A 61 -4.95 2.07 28.84
N ILE A 62 -3.72 2.53 29.07
CA ILE A 62 -2.48 1.83 28.66
C ILE A 62 -2.47 0.41 29.25
N GLU A 63 -2.64 0.28 30.57
CA GLU A 63 -2.61 -1.02 31.23
C GLU A 63 -3.77 -1.92 30.79
N PHE A 64 -4.97 -1.36 30.60
CA PHE A 64 -6.11 -2.09 30.05
C PHE A 64 -5.82 -2.69 28.66
N ILE A 65 -5.30 -1.88 27.74
CA ILE A 65 -4.96 -2.32 26.38
C ILE A 65 -3.82 -3.34 26.41
N LYS A 66 -2.81 -3.13 27.26
CA LYS A 66 -1.68 -4.05 27.43
C LYS A 66 -2.14 -5.44 27.84
N ILE A 67 -2.91 -5.55 28.92
CA ILE A 67 -3.47 -6.84 29.41
C ILE A 67 -4.29 -7.52 28.31
N LYS A 68 -5.08 -6.75 27.55
CA LYS A 68 -5.89 -7.28 26.46
C LYS A 68 -5.03 -7.89 25.35
N TYR A 69 -3.98 -7.20 24.90
CA TYR A 69 -3.07 -7.74 23.89
C TYR A 69 -2.24 -8.92 24.40
N GLU A 70 -1.85 -8.95 25.68
CA GLU A 70 -1.13 -10.08 26.29
C GLU A 70 -2.00 -11.35 26.30
N LYS A 71 -3.30 -11.19 26.61
CA LYS A 71 -4.28 -12.26 26.51
C LYS A 71 -4.42 -12.76 25.08
N TYR A 72 -4.55 -11.86 24.11
CA TYR A 72 -4.67 -12.23 22.69
C TYR A 72 -3.44 -12.99 22.20
N LEU A 73 -2.24 -12.50 22.53
CA LEU A 73 -0.99 -13.15 22.16
C LEU A 73 -0.88 -14.57 22.75
N SER A 74 -1.24 -14.73 24.03
CA SER A 74 -1.23 -16.03 24.70
C SER A 74 -2.19 -17.03 24.03
N GLN A 75 -3.40 -16.57 23.69
CA GLN A 75 -4.39 -17.40 22.99
C GLN A 75 -3.94 -17.76 21.57
N LEU A 76 -3.37 -16.80 20.84
CA LEU A 76 -2.81 -17.06 19.51
C LEU A 76 -1.64 -18.03 19.55
N HIS A 77 -0.75 -17.97 20.56
CA HIS A 77 0.31 -18.96 20.72
C HIS A 77 -0.24 -20.38 20.88
N PHE A 78 -1.28 -20.55 21.70
CA PHE A 78 -1.93 -21.83 21.89
C PHE A 78 -2.57 -22.36 20.60
N LEU A 79 -3.34 -21.52 19.89
CA LEU A 79 -3.97 -21.87 18.61
C LEU A 79 -2.94 -22.17 17.53
N HIS A 80 -1.89 -21.38 17.45
CA HIS A 80 -0.82 -21.57 16.49
C HIS A 80 -0.10 -22.92 16.70
N LYS A 81 0.18 -23.28 17.97
CA LYS A 81 0.74 -24.59 18.32
C LYS A 81 -0.18 -25.75 17.92
N GLN A 82 -1.50 -25.58 18.02
CA GLN A 82 -2.45 -26.60 17.52
C GLN A 82 -2.37 -26.77 15.99
N GLY A 83 -2.14 -25.68 15.25
CA GLY A 83 -1.97 -25.71 13.79
C GLY A 83 -0.68 -26.39 13.33
N GLN A 84 0.33 -26.49 14.19
CA GLN A 84 1.63 -27.13 13.92
C GLN A 84 1.63 -28.65 14.18
N THR A 85 0.45 -29.27 14.20
CA THR A 85 0.27 -30.72 14.39
C THR A 85 0.72 -31.53 13.17
N ASN A 86 1.09 -32.79 13.39
CA ASN A 86 1.31 -33.77 12.31
C ASN A 86 0.03 -34.48 11.86
N SER A 87 -1.10 -34.26 12.56
CA SER A 87 -2.39 -34.87 12.27
C SER A 87 -3.39 -33.82 11.78
N TYR A 88 -3.47 -33.65 10.46
CA TYR A 88 -4.36 -32.67 9.84
C TYR A 88 -5.78 -33.22 9.70
N SER A 89 -6.76 -32.48 10.23
CA SER A 89 -8.19 -32.75 10.04
C SER A 89 -8.93 -31.50 9.58
N LEU A 90 -10.02 -31.70 8.81
CA LEU A 90 -10.85 -30.59 8.33
C LEU A 90 -11.56 -29.86 9.48
N ASP A 91 -11.98 -30.60 10.52
CA ASP A 91 -12.59 -30.03 11.72
C ASP A 91 -11.64 -29.07 12.44
N LEU A 92 -10.38 -29.50 12.66
CA LEU A 92 -9.36 -28.65 13.26
C LEU A 92 -9.07 -27.43 12.38
N TYR A 93 -8.94 -27.61 11.07
CA TYR A 93 -8.73 -26.50 10.14
C TYR A 93 -9.86 -25.47 10.24
N ASN A 94 -11.12 -25.92 10.19
CA ASN A 94 -12.30 -25.07 10.28
C ASN A 94 -12.39 -24.33 11.63
N LYS A 95 -11.98 -24.97 12.72
CA LYS A 95 -11.88 -24.32 14.02
C LYS A 95 -10.83 -23.21 14.02
N LEU A 96 -9.64 -23.48 13.50
CA LEU A 96 -8.53 -22.54 13.52
C LEU A 96 -8.73 -21.37 12.55
N ILE A 97 -9.32 -21.59 11.37
CA ILE A 97 -9.61 -20.49 10.43
C ILE A 97 -10.67 -19.53 10.97
N ARG A 98 -11.67 -20.02 11.70
CA ARG A 98 -12.64 -19.17 12.42
C ARG A 98 -11.95 -18.35 13.50
N ALA A 99 -11.16 -19.00 14.35
CA ALA A 99 -10.40 -18.28 15.37
C ALA A 99 -9.46 -17.23 14.76
N LYS A 100 -8.78 -17.55 13.66
CA LYS A 100 -7.96 -16.60 12.88
C LYS A 100 -8.76 -15.39 12.42
N ALA A 101 -9.99 -15.59 11.93
CA ALA A 101 -10.88 -14.50 11.52
C ALA A 101 -11.31 -13.63 12.70
N ASP A 102 -11.69 -14.25 13.82
CA ASP A 102 -12.09 -13.54 15.04
C ASP A 102 -10.94 -12.67 15.58
N PHE A 103 -9.72 -13.22 15.68
CA PHE A 103 -8.56 -12.44 16.11
C PHE A 103 -8.19 -11.33 15.14
N PHE A 104 -8.33 -11.56 13.84
CA PHE A 104 -8.09 -10.54 12.83
C PHE A 104 -9.00 -9.32 13.05
N ASP A 105 -10.30 -9.55 13.26
CA ASP A 105 -11.26 -8.47 13.53
C ASP A 105 -10.99 -7.77 14.87
N LEU A 106 -10.70 -8.55 15.93
CA LEU A 106 -10.31 -7.99 17.22
C LEU A 106 -9.05 -7.11 17.13
N ILE A 107 -8.01 -7.56 16.43
CA ILE A 107 -6.78 -6.78 16.24
C ILE A 107 -7.08 -5.51 15.45
N ARG A 108 -7.92 -5.60 14.41
CA ARG A 108 -8.35 -4.46 13.60
C ARG A 108 -9.04 -3.39 14.46
N ILE A 109 -10.02 -3.78 15.26
CA ILE A 109 -10.77 -2.86 16.15
C ILE A 109 -9.83 -2.24 17.19
N ASN A 110 -9.07 -3.07 17.91
CA ASN A 110 -8.24 -2.59 19.01
C ASN A 110 -7.05 -1.76 18.55
N GLY A 111 -6.55 -2.00 17.34
CA GLY A 111 -5.54 -1.14 16.75
C GLY A 111 -6.03 0.31 16.67
N GLY A 112 -7.30 0.53 16.33
CA GLY A 112 -7.89 1.89 16.21
C GLY A 112 -8.04 2.57 17.56
N LEU A 113 -8.41 1.82 18.58
CA LEU A 113 -8.46 2.33 19.96
C LEU A 113 -7.06 2.67 20.47
N LEU A 114 -6.06 1.83 20.18
CA LEU A 114 -4.68 2.08 20.54
C LEU A 114 -4.14 3.34 19.87
N SER A 115 -4.39 3.55 18.58
CA SER A 115 -3.89 4.74 17.88
C SER A 115 -4.50 6.02 18.43
N ALA A 116 -5.80 6.03 18.75
CA ALA A 116 -6.45 7.15 19.43
C ALA A 116 -5.88 7.39 20.84
N LEU A 117 -5.57 6.32 21.58
CA LEU A 117 -4.95 6.43 22.90
C LEU A 117 -3.55 7.06 22.82
N ILE A 118 -2.71 6.63 21.87
CA ILE A 118 -1.34 7.13 21.73
C ILE A 118 -1.30 8.64 21.45
N THR A 119 -2.27 9.15 20.68
CA THR A 119 -2.32 10.57 20.30
C THR A 119 -3.16 11.41 21.25
N SER A 120 -3.82 10.80 22.25
CA SER A 120 -4.80 11.46 23.12
C SER A 120 -4.24 12.63 23.95
N THR A 121 -2.93 12.65 24.22
CA THR A 121 -2.29 13.73 24.98
C THR A 121 -1.78 14.88 24.12
N ASP A 122 -1.73 14.69 22.81
CA ASP A 122 -1.01 15.58 21.90
C ASP A 122 -2.01 16.42 21.11
N TRP A 123 -2.00 17.73 21.34
CA TRP A 123 -2.88 18.63 20.59
C TRP A 123 -2.36 18.81 19.16
N GLN A 124 -3.27 19.09 18.23
CA GLN A 124 -2.92 19.28 16.82
C GLN A 124 -2.17 20.60 16.56
N SER A 125 -2.46 21.62 17.38
CA SER A 125 -1.81 22.94 17.43
C SER A 125 -1.49 23.29 18.90
N PRO A 126 -0.46 22.68 19.50
CA PRO A 126 -0.24 22.81 20.93
C PRO A 126 0.24 24.20 21.33
N SER A 127 -0.20 24.68 22.51
CA SER A 127 0.48 25.73 23.26
C SER A 127 1.50 25.10 24.23
N TYR A 128 2.79 25.46 24.13
CA TYR A 128 3.87 24.73 24.80
C TYR A 128 4.94 25.58 25.52
N GLN A 129 5.40 26.72 25.00
CA GLN A 129 6.56 27.43 25.59
C GLN A 129 6.28 28.13 26.93
N HIS A 130 5.07 28.62 27.13
CA HIS A 130 4.68 29.42 28.30
C HIS A 130 3.50 28.80 29.07
N SER A 131 3.28 27.49 28.91
CA SER A 131 2.17 26.76 29.52
C SER A 131 2.62 26.06 30.79
N LEU A 132 1.80 26.13 31.85
CA LEU A 132 2.01 25.31 33.07
C LEU A 132 1.91 23.80 32.76
N TYR A 133 0.99 23.45 31.85
CA TYR A 133 0.85 22.12 31.28
C TYR A 133 0.94 22.25 29.75
N SER A 134 2.00 21.71 29.16
CA SER A 134 2.22 21.77 27.72
C SER A 134 1.16 20.94 26.98
N ALA A 135 0.46 21.56 26.03
CA ALA A 135 -0.51 20.88 25.18
C ALA A 135 0.17 19.95 24.14
N ALA A 136 1.50 19.97 24.04
CA ALA A 136 2.26 19.04 23.21
C ALA A 136 2.31 17.62 23.80
N GLY A 137 1.80 17.40 25.02
CA GLY A 137 1.64 16.07 25.60
C GLY A 137 2.97 15.31 25.66
N ARG A 138 3.00 14.13 25.04
CA ARG A 138 4.21 13.27 25.01
C ARG A 138 5.32 13.85 24.12
N GLN A 139 5.00 14.83 23.29
CA GLN A 139 5.93 15.55 22.42
C GLN A 139 6.49 16.83 23.06
N THR A 140 6.19 17.10 24.34
CA THR A 140 6.73 18.26 25.05
C THR A 140 8.27 18.27 24.99
N GLY A 141 8.85 19.44 24.70
CA GLY A 141 10.28 19.63 24.48
C GLY A 141 10.78 19.25 23.07
N ARG A 142 9.90 18.72 22.19
CA ARG A 142 10.23 18.34 20.81
C ARG A 142 9.49 19.19 19.76
N ILE A 143 8.59 20.06 20.20
CA ILE A 143 7.87 21.00 19.34
C ILE A 143 8.68 22.29 19.21
N ILE A 144 8.88 22.71 17.97
CA ILE A 144 9.63 23.90 17.57
C ILE A 144 8.69 24.74 16.72
N GLY A 145 8.54 26.02 17.09
CA GLY A 145 7.64 26.95 16.43
C GLY A 145 7.94 27.08 14.95
N THR A 146 6.90 27.17 14.12
CA THR A 146 6.93 27.21 12.65
C THR A 146 7.48 25.96 11.95
N ILE A 147 7.98 24.96 12.69
CA ILE A 147 8.56 23.75 12.12
C ILE A 147 7.59 22.58 12.25
N ASN A 148 7.12 22.28 13.47
CA ASN A 148 6.25 21.12 13.75
C ASN A 148 5.22 21.40 14.85
N ASP A 149 4.88 22.68 15.04
CA ASP A 149 3.86 23.18 15.97
C ASP A 149 2.43 23.14 15.39
N TYR A 150 2.29 22.69 14.14
CA TYR A 150 0.99 22.41 13.54
C TYR A 150 1.00 21.07 12.80
N LYS A 151 0.33 20.07 13.37
CA LYS A 151 0.38 18.67 12.90
C LYS A 151 -0.11 18.47 11.46
N ARG A 152 -1.00 19.34 10.99
CA ARG A 152 -1.43 19.40 9.58
C ARG A 152 -0.24 19.56 8.63
N ASP A 153 0.77 20.31 9.05
CA ASP A 153 1.94 20.61 8.24
C ASP A 153 2.93 19.43 8.30
N THR A 154 3.34 19.08 9.53
CA THR A 154 4.17 17.91 9.80
C THR A 154 4.07 17.56 11.27
N HIS A 155 4.29 16.28 11.59
CA HIS A 155 4.36 15.82 12.96
C HIS A 155 5.35 14.68 13.11
N LEU A 156 5.90 14.50 14.31
CA LEU A 156 6.94 13.51 14.59
C LEU A 156 6.46 12.04 14.46
N ASP A 157 5.14 11.84 14.36
CA ASP A 157 4.48 10.54 14.37
C ASP A 157 4.61 9.79 13.03
N GLU A 158 4.77 10.50 11.91
CA GLU A 158 4.97 9.91 10.58
C GLU A 158 6.41 9.44 10.35
N VAL A 159 7.38 10.11 10.99
CA VAL A 159 8.81 10.00 10.68
C VAL A 159 9.33 8.57 10.81
N HIS A 160 8.85 7.83 11.82
CA HIS A 160 9.27 6.44 12.02
C HIS A 160 8.77 5.55 10.88
N PHE A 161 7.50 5.70 10.49
CA PHE A 161 6.90 4.92 9.43
C PHE A 161 7.56 5.25 8.08
N GLU A 162 7.76 6.53 7.75
CA GLU A 162 8.42 6.97 6.51
C GLU A 162 9.82 6.35 6.37
N LYS A 163 10.64 6.44 7.43
CA LYS A 163 11.99 5.83 7.44
C LYS A 163 11.93 4.31 7.31
N LYS A 164 10.99 3.65 8.00
CA LYS A 164 10.81 2.20 7.91
C LYS A 164 10.29 1.78 6.54
N PHE A 165 9.43 2.56 5.90
CA PHE A 165 8.92 2.32 4.56
C PHE A 165 10.08 2.28 3.56
N LEU A 166 10.96 3.29 3.57
CA LEU A 166 12.16 3.31 2.73
C LEU A 166 13.09 2.13 3.02
N LYS A 167 13.33 1.84 4.30
CA LYS A 167 14.23 0.75 4.71
C LYS A 167 13.72 -0.60 4.21
N GLU A 168 12.46 -0.89 4.49
CA GLU A 168 11.84 -2.19 4.29
C GLU A 168 11.39 -2.36 2.85
N TYR A 169 10.76 -1.39 2.20
CA TYR A 169 10.03 -1.61 0.95
C TYR A 169 10.70 -1.07 -0.31
N ILE A 170 11.67 -0.15 -0.19
CA ILE A 170 12.34 0.47 -1.34
C ILE A 170 13.77 -0.03 -1.48
N ASP A 171 14.09 -0.59 -2.64
CA ASP A 171 15.46 -0.97 -3.05
C ASP A 171 16.09 0.14 -3.89
N ALA A 172 17.24 0.62 -3.45
CA ALA A 172 18.06 1.58 -4.17
C ALA A 172 19.51 1.46 -3.68
N ARG A 173 20.47 1.78 -4.56
CA ARG A 173 21.90 1.83 -4.21
C ARG A 173 22.19 2.91 -3.16
N PHE A 174 21.56 4.08 -3.31
CA PHE A 174 21.73 5.24 -2.42
C PHE A 174 20.41 5.57 -1.71
N LYS A 175 19.97 4.71 -0.78
CA LYS A 175 18.70 4.90 -0.04
C LYS A 175 18.67 6.22 0.78
N LEU A 176 19.83 6.75 1.17
CA LEU A 176 19.93 7.97 1.97
C LEU A 176 19.44 9.23 1.24
N ASN A 177 19.39 9.22 -0.09
CA ASN A 177 18.91 10.34 -0.90
C ASN A 177 17.42 10.23 -1.26
N LEU A 178 16.72 9.25 -0.68
CA LEU A 178 15.29 9.06 -0.86
C LEU A 178 14.54 9.60 0.35
N HIS A 179 13.42 10.24 0.07
CA HIS A 179 12.48 10.72 1.07
C HIS A 179 11.14 10.03 0.84
N ALA A 180 10.50 9.65 1.94
CA ALA A 180 9.12 9.17 1.94
C ALA A 180 8.26 10.18 2.70
N TYR A 181 7.11 10.53 2.14
CA TYR A 181 6.15 11.43 2.77
C TYR A 181 4.79 10.77 2.83
N LEU A 182 4.29 10.55 4.04
CA LEU A 182 2.94 10.04 4.24
C LEU A 182 1.89 11.08 3.91
N THR A 183 0.76 10.63 3.38
CA THR A 183 -0.41 11.47 3.07
C THR A 183 -1.70 10.78 3.52
N ASN A 184 -2.81 11.54 3.57
CA ASN A 184 -4.12 11.05 3.99
C ASN A 184 -4.69 9.91 3.12
N SER A 185 -4.25 9.79 1.86
CA SER A 185 -4.66 8.74 0.93
C SER A 185 -3.73 8.69 -0.29
N GLY A 186 -3.83 7.63 -1.10
CA GLY A 186 -3.15 7.59 -2.41
C GLY A 186 -3.53 8.76 -3.33
N MET A 187 -4.79 9.22 -3.29
CA MET A 187 -5.22 10.41 -4.04
C MET A 187 -4.65 11.71 -3.49
N ALA A 188 -4.47 11.80 -2.17
CA ALA A 188 -3.78 12.94 -1.55
C ALA A 188 -2.29 12.97 -1.93
N ALA A 189 -1.65 11.80 -2.05
CA ALA A 189 -0.29 11.68 -2.59
C ALA A 189 -0.23 12.20 -4.04
N PHE A 190 -1.11 11.70 -4.91
CA PHE A 190 -1.18 12.14 -6.29
C PHE A 190 -1.46 13.65 -6.42
N THR A 191 -2.42 14.18 -5.66
CA THR A 191 -2.79 15.60 -5.72
C THR A 191 -1.63 16.49 -5.30
N THR A 192 -0.89 16.11 -4.24
CA THR A 192 0.32 16.80 -3.81
C THR A 192 1.38 16.85 -4.91
N ILE A 193 1.57 15.74 -5.63
CA ILE A 193 2.52 15.65 -6.74
C ILE A 193 2.05 16.54 -7.91
N LEU A 194 0.75 16.51 -8.23
CA LEU A 194 0.19 17.32 -9.31
C LEU A 194 0.32 18.82 -9.00
N ASP A 195 0.00 19.23 -7.77
CA ASP A 195 0.15 20.63 -7.31
C ASP A 195 1.62 21.07 -7.40
N PHE A 196 2.55 20.25 -6.91
CA PHE A 196 3.98 20.49 -7.07
C PHE A 196 4.38 20.69 -8.54
N LEU A 197 3.96 19.79 -9.43
CA LEU A 197 4.34 19.83 -10.84
C LEU A 197 3.77 21.05 -11.57
N ILE A 198 2.53 21.44 -11.26
CA ILE A 198 1.87 22.61 -11.85
C ILE A 198 2.49 23.89 -11.29
N MET A 199 2.55 24.03 -9.97
CA MET A 199 2.91 25.28 -9.31
C MET A 199 4.41 25.60 -9.40
N GLU A 200 5.28 24.59 -9.51
CA GLU A 200 6.71 24.79 -9.81
C GLU A 200 7.01 24.85 -11.31
N GLY A 201 5.99 24.88 -12.18
CA GLY A 201 6.15 25.01 -13.63
C GLY A 201 6.96 23.86 -14.26
N LYS A 202 6.82 22.64 -13.72
CA LYS A 202 7.50 21.43 -14.21
C LYS A 202 6.80 20.83 -15.42
N ILE A 203 5.49 21.07 -15.54
CA ILE A 203 4.72 20.71 -16.73
C ILE A 203 5.03 21.72 -17.84
N ARG A 204 5.91 21.33 -18.76
CA ARG A 204 6.35 22.12 -19.92
C ARG A 204 5.99 21.40 -21.21
N GLY A 205 4.95 21.88 -21.90
CA GLY A 205 4.47 21.28 -23.14
C GLY A 205 3.63 20.03 -22.88
N LYS A 206 3.93 18.92 -23.56
CA LYS A 206 3.10 17.71 -23.52
C LYS A 206 3.33 16.90 -22.23
N VAL A 207 2.26 16.24 -21.80
CA VAL A 207 2.21 15.27 -20.70
C VAL A 207 1.71 13.95 -21.25
N MET A 208 2.47 12.88 -21.03
CA MET A 208 2.03 11.54 -21.41
C MET A 208 1.36 10.87 -20.21
N MET A 209 0.25 10.18 -20.44
CA MET A 209 -0.35 9.31 -19.42
C MET A 209 -0.79 7.98 -20.03
N GLY A 210 -0.84 6.93 -19.22
CA GLY A 210 -1.45 5.67 -19.65
C GLY A 210 -2.95 5.84 -19.92
N LYS A 211 -3.45 5.18 -20.95
CA LYS A 211 -4.87 5.24 -21.35
C LYS A 211 -5.79 4.67 -20.26
N ASN A 212 -5.34 3.70 -19.51
CA ASN A 212 -6.14 2.94 -18.57
C ASN A 212 -5.78 3.23 -17.11
N VAL A 213 -4.86 4.16 -16.84
CA VAL A 213 -4.48 4.59 -15.49
C VAL A 213 -5.66 4.84 -14.56
N TYR A 214 -5.44 4.70 -13.25
CA TYR A 214 -6.51 4.80 -12.25
C TYR A 214 -7.44 6.00 -12.48
N PHE A 215 -8.74 5.70 -12.60
CA PHE A 215 -9.71 6.61 -13.18
C PHE A 215 -9.85 7.96 -12.45
N GLN A 216 -9.65 7.98 -11.12
CA GLN A 216 -9.80 9.21 -10.35
C GLN A 216 -8.68 10.20 -10.66
N TYR A 217 -7.43 9.74 -10.70
CA TYR A 217 -6.34 10.65 -11.05
C TYR A 217 -6.31 10.94 -12.55
N LYS A 218 -6.75 10.01 -13.41
CA LYS A 218 -7.01 10.28 -14.83
C LYS A 218 -7.96 11.46 -15.01
N GLN A 219 -9.07 11.47 -14.27
CA GLN A 219 -10.06 12.54 -14.32
C GLN A 219 -9.46 13.88 -13.87
N LEU A 220 -8.62 13.88 -12.82
CA LEU A 220 -7.92 15.08 -12.37
C LEU A 220 -6.93 15.60 -13.42
N LEU A 221 -6.13 14.72 -14.03
CA LEU A 221 -5.20 15.09 -15.10
C LEU A 221 -5.94 15.74 -16.27
N ILE A 222 -6.96 15.06 -16.82
CA ILE A 222 -7.74 15.55 -17.97
C ILE A 222 -8.36 16.92 -17.68
N ARG A 223 -8.93 17.11 -16.49
CA ARG A 223 -9.56 18.38 -16.12
C ARG A 223 -8.54 19.51 -15.92
N SER A 224 -7.36 19.19 -15.41
CA SER A 224 -6.33 20.18 -15.06
C SER A 224 -5.45 20.58 -16.25
N LEU A 225 -5.14 19.64 -17.15
CA LEU A 225 -4.12 19.82 -18.19
C LEU A 225 -4.67 19.80 -19.62
N LYS A 226 -5.90 19.31 -19.81
CA LYS A 226 -6.65 19.29 -21.09
C LYS A 226 -5.77 18.92 -22.30
N GLU A 227 -5.52 19.87 -23.20
CA GLU A 227 -4.88 19.72 -24.51
C GLU A 227 -3.38 19.33 -24.47
N GLN A 228 -2.79 19.32 -23.28
CA GLN A 228 -1.40 18.89 -23.07
C GLN A 228 -1.27 17.37 -23.00
N ILE A 229 -2.37 16.64 -22.78
CA ILE A 229 -2.33 15.20 -22.53
C ILE A 229 -2.23 14.40 -23.81
N ILE A 230 -1.33 13.42 -23.78
CA ILE A 230 -1.18 12.36 -24.77
C ILE A 230 -1.41 11.03 -24.06
N GLU A 231 -2.43 10.29 -24.47
CA GLU A 231 -2.68 8.96 -23.95
C GLU A 231 -1.83 7.92 -24.69
N ALA A 232 -1.18 7.04 -23.94
CA ALA A 232 -0.45 5.89 -24.47
C ALA A 232 -1.07 4.58 -23.98
N ASP A 233 -1.19 3.59 -24.86
CA ASP A 233 -1.53 2.22 -24.46
C ASP A 233 -0.33 1.63 -23.71
N GLU A 234 -0.53 1.35 -22.42
CA GLU A 234 0.51 0.92 -21.50
C GLU A 234 1.15 -0.43 -21.90
N MET A 235 0.45 -1.23 -22.70
CA MET A 235 0.94 -2.53 -23.16
C MET A 235 1.68 -2.46 -24.50
N GLN A 236 1.87 -1.26 -25.07
CA GLN A 236 2.53 -1.03 -26.37
C GLN A 236 3.88 -0.31 -26.20
N THR A 237 4.86 -1.01 -25.62
CA THR A 237 6.18 -0.45 -25.25
C THR A 237 6.88 0.30 -26.39
N ASP A 238 6.85 -0.22 -27.62
CA ASP A 238 7.49 0.45 -28.76
C ASP A 238 6.77 1.75 -29.15
N LYS A 239 5.43 1.79 -29.09
CA LYS A 239 4.66 3.01 -29.32
C LYS A 239 4.92 4.05 -28.22
N ILE A 240 5.03 3.62 -26.97
CA ILE A 240 5.41 4.51 -25.86
C ILE A 240 6.77 5.16 -26.13
N ARG A 241 7.76 4.38 -26.56
CA ARG A 241 9.09 4.90 -26.92
C ARG A 241 9.04 5.88 -28.10
N GLN A 242 8.22 5.58 -29.11
CA GLN A 242 8.00 6.48 -30.24
C GLN A 242 7.41 7.82 -29.77
N ILE A 243 6.34 7.80 -28.98
CA ILE A 243 5.72 9.00 -28.39
C ILE A 243 6.73 9.79 -27.55
N ILE A 244 7.53 9.13 -26.72
CA ILE A 244 8.58 9.79 -25.93
C ILE A 244 9.59 10.51 -26.84
N THR A 245 9.92 9.94 -28.00
CA THR A 245 10.89 10.51 -28.94
C THR A 245 10.33 11.71 -29.69
N GLU A 246 9.11 11.58 -30.19
CA GLU A 246 8.43 12.58 -31.04
C GLU A 246 7.93 13.77 -30.22
N GLU A 247 7.18 13.48 -29.16
CA GLU A 247 6.45 14.49 -28.37
C GLU A 247 7.28 15.01 -27.20
N LYS A 248 8.28 14.23 -26.77
CA LYS A 248 9.20 14.55 -25.68
C LYS A 248 8.43 15.08 -24.45
N PRO A 249 7.59 14.28 -23.80
CA PRO A 249 6.77 14.75 -22.69
C PRO A 249 7.64 15.26 -21.52
N SER A 250 7.20 16.34 -20.88
CA SER A 250 7.84 16.84 -19.64
C SER A 250 7.47 15.99 -18.42
N VAL A 251 6.28 15.40 -18.43
CA VAL A 251 5.81 14.52 -17.36
C VAL A 251 5.15 13.29 -17.98
N ILE A 252 5.41 12.13 -17.38
CA ILE A 252 4.87 10.83 -17.77
C ILE A 252 4.19 10.20 -16.54
N PHE A 253 2.91 9.85 -16.66
CA PHE A 253 2.11 9.18 -15.62
C PHE A 253 1.74 7.76 -16.02
N PHE A 254 2.14 6.76 -15.23
CA PHE A 254 1.72 5.37 -15.40
C PHE A 254 1.41 4.70 -14.06
N ASP A 255 0.62 3.63 -14.13
CA ASP A 255 0.53 2.66 -13.03
C ASP A 255 1.56 1.55 -13.26
N SER A 256 2.15 1.01 -12.20
CA SER A 256 3.00 -0.18 -12.27
C SER A 256 2.20 -1.42 -12.71
N LEU A 257 0.94 -1.47 -12.30
CA LEU A 257 -0.12 -2.35 -12.74
C LEU A 257 -1.42 -1.59 -12.45
N CYS A 258 -2.27 -1.36 -13.46
CA CYS A 258 -3.53 -0.69 -13.22
C CYS A 258 -4.64 -1.69 -12.86
N ASN A 259 -5.41 -1.38 -11.82
CA ASN A 259 -6.69 -2.02 -11.55
C ASN A 259 -7.78 -1.51 -12.52
N ALA A 260 -7.63 -1.85 -13.79
CA ALA A 260 -8.58 -1.58 -14.86
C ALA A 260 -8.98 -2.88 -15.56
N TYR A 261 -9.98 -2.80 -16.45
CA TYR A 261 -10.55 -3.96 -17.14
C TYR A 261 -9.51 -4.87 -17.81
N SER A 262 -8.53 -4.29 -18.52
CA SER A 262 -7.48 -5.03 -19.21
C SER A 262 -6.28 -5.40 -18.34
N LEU A 263 -6.27 -5.02 -17.05
CA LEU A 263 -5.12 -5.12 -16.13
C LEU A 263 -3.77 -4.69 -16.78
N PRO A 264 -3.67 -3.47 -17.33
CA PRO A 264 -2.46 -3.02 -18.00
C PRO A 264 -1.26 -3.02 -17.05
N LEU A 265 -0.16 -3.62 -17.51
CA LEU A 265 1.11 -3.72 -16.80
C LEU A 265 2.22 -3.27 -17.76
N PRO A 266 2.63 -1.99 -17.75
CA PRO A 266 3.65 -1.49 -18.66
C PRO A 266 5.03 -2.11 -18.39
N ASP A 267 5.84 -2.28 -19.45
CA ASP A 267 7.25 -2.67 -19.30
C ASP A 267 8.10 -1.48 -18.80
N LEU A 268 7.90 -1.13 -17.52
CA LEU A 268 8.58 0.00 -16.90
C LEU A 268 10.09 -0.17 -16.91
N LYS A 269 10.62 -1.40 -16.90
CA LYS A 269 12.06 -1.62 -17.00
C LYS A 269 12.59 -1.11 -18.34
N THR A 270 11.99 -1.53 -19.45
CA THR A 270 12.40 -1.09 -20.79
C THR A 270 12.14 0.40 -20.99
N ILE A 271 11.00 0.92 -20.53
CA ILE A 271 10.65 2.35 -20.65
C ILE A 271 11.65 3.23 -19.88
N ILE A 272 11.98 2.86 -18.63
CA ILE A 272 12.94 3.62 -17.81
C ILE A 272 14.33 3.57 -18.45
N GLN A 273 14.80 2.41 -18.91
CA GLN A 273 16.09 2.29 -19.59
C GLN A 273 16.15 3.14 -20.87
N PHE A 274 15.04 3.22 -21.60
CA PHE A 274 14.92 4.10 -22.76
C PHE A 274 14.99 5.57 -22.35
N LEU A 275 14.26 5.99 -21.32
CA LEU A 275 14.31 7.36 -20.80
C LEU A 275 15.71 7.74 -20.34
N ILE A 276 16.41 6.87 -19.62
CA ILE A 276 17.79 7.13 -19.16
C ILE A 276 18.72 7.46 -20.32
N LYS A 277 18.60 6.75 -21.44
CA LYS A 277 19.46 6.93 -22.62
C LYS A 277 19.07 8.13 -23.49
N ASN A 278 17.79 8.46 -23.56
CA ASN A 278 17.26 9.39 -24.57
C ASN A 278 16.76 10.73 -23.99
N THR A 279 16.71 10.88 -22.67
CA THR A 279 16.22 12.11 -22.03
C THR A 279 17.33 13.17 -22.00
N GLY A 280 17.25 14.13 -22.93
CA GLY A 280 18.15 15.30 -22.97
C GLY A 280 17.71 16.51 -22.14
N ARG A 281 16.48 16.49 -21.62
CA ARG A 281 15.81 17.61 -20.93
C ARG A 281 15.18 17.16 -19.61
N GLU A 282 14.75 18.10 -18.78
CA GLU A 282 14.05 17.77 -17.53
C GLU A 282 12.74 17.00 -17.84
N THR A 283 12.63 15.78 -17.32
CA THR A 283 11.46 14.90 -17.49
C THR A 283 11.14 14.23 -16.16
N TYR A 284 9.87 14.24 -15.77
CA TYR A 284 9.35 13.58 -14.58
C TYR A 284 8.63 12.29 -14.97
N LEU A 285 9.02 11.17 -14.37
CA LEU A 285 8.27 9.92 -14.42
C LEU A 285 7.58 9.71 -13.07
N VAL A 286 6.24 9.77 -13.09
CA VAL A 286 5.39 9.61 -11.91
C VAL A 286 4.67 8.27 -12.02
N ILE A 287 4.90 7.38 -11.05
CA ILE A 287 4.35 6.03 -11.06
C ILE A 287 3.47 5.79 -9.84
N ASP A 288 2.21 5.38 -10.07
CA ASP A 288 1.40 4.72 -9.05
C ASP A 288 1.88 3.27 -8.91
N ASN A 289 2.51 2.93 -7.79
CA ASN A 289 3.05 1.60 -7.57
C ASN A 289 2.12 0.68 -6.76
N THR A 290 0.90 1.13 -6.46
CA THR A 290 -0.02 0.48 -5.53
C THR A 290 -0.25 -1.00 -5.81
N CYS A 291 -0.42 -1.40 -7.07
CA CYS A 291 -0.82 -2.77 -7.42
C CYS A 291 0.33 -3.77 -7.59
N LEU A 292 1.59 -3.31 -7.66
CA LEU A 292 2.76 -4.21 -7.65
C LEU A 292 3.57 -4.12 -6.34
N SER A 293 3.47 -3.01 -5.62
CA SER A 293 4.15 -2.82 -4.33
C SER A 293 5.64 -3.17 -4.45
N THR A 294 6.19 -4.02 -3.57
CA THR A 294 7.62 -4.36 -3.57
C THR A 294 8.07 -5.15 -4.79
N ALA A 295 7.16 -5.63 -5.66
CA ALA A 295 7.50 -6.31 -6.90
C ALA A 295 8.01 -5.36 -8.00
N CYS A 296 7.75 -4.05 -7.89
CA CYS A 296 8.26 -3.06 -8.82
C CYS A 296 9.20 -2.08 -8.08
N GLN A 297 10.51 -2.26 -8.29
CA GLN A 297 11.55 -1.48 -7.62
C GLN A 297 12.13 -0.40 -8.54
N LEU A 298 11.37 0.68 -8.75
CA LEU A 298 11.72 1.75 -9.70
C LEU A 298 13.10 2.37 -9.44
N PHE A 299 13.41 2.70 -8.19
CA PHE A 299 14.68 3.30 -7.80
C PHE A 299 15.87 2.33 -7.97
N LYS A 300 15.62 1.02 -7.95
CA LYS A 300 16.62 0.00 -8.30
C LYS A 300 16.82 -0.09 -9.81
N ILE A 301 15.74 0.03 -10.60
CA ILE A 301 15.79 0.00 -12.07
C ILE A 301 16.52 1.25 -12.61
N ALA A 302 16.33 2.39 -11.96
CA ALA A 302 16.79 3.69 -12.44
C ALA A 302 18.05 4.22 -11.73
N GLN A 303 18.93 3.34 -11.26
CA GLN A 303 20.11 3.73 -10.48
C GLN A 303 21.04 4.67 -11.26
N ASP A 304 21.19 4.44 -12.55
CA ASP A 304 22.09 5.21 -13.44
C ASP A 304 21.36 6.34 -14.16
N LYS A 305 20.23 6.82 -13.62
CA LYS A 305 19.45 7.88 -14.26
C LYS A 305 20.25 9.20 -14.31
N PRO A 306 20.18 9.96 -15.42
CA PRO A 306 20.75 11.29 -15.48
C PRO A 306 20.02 12.22 -14.49
N GLY A 307 20.68 13.28 -14.05
CA GLY A 307 20.08 14.27 -13.14
C GLY A 307 18.82 14.97 -13.70
N LYS A 308 18.59 14.87 -15.01
CA LYS A 308 17.42 15.42 -15.71
C LYS A 308 16.19 14.50 -15.71
N LEU A 309 16.34 13.23 -15.33
CA LEU A 309 15.22 12.30 -15.18
C LEU A 309 14.83 12.22 -13.71
N HIS A 310 13.65 12.73 -13.38
CA HIS A 310 13.10 12.79 -12.03
C HIS A 310 12.11 11.65 -11.84
N LEU A 311 12.18 10.96 -10.69
CA LEU A 311 11.30 9.84 -10.39
C LEU A 311 10.50 10.16 -9.14
N ILE A 312 9.19 10.03 -9.27
CA ILE A 312 8.25 10.16 -8.16
C ILE A 312 7.40 8.89 -8.16
N LEU A 313 7.44 8.16 -7.06
CA LEU A 313 6.59 7.01 -6.83
C LEU A 313 5.53 7.42 -5.82
N PHE A 314 4.29 6.99 -6.00
CA PHE A 314 3.28 7.09 -4.96
C PHE A 314 2.49 5.79 -4.85
N GLU A 315 1.97 5.52 -3.65
CA GLU A 315 1.19 4.31 -3.39
C GLU A 315 0.04 4.59 -2.42
N SER A 316 -1.06 3.88 -2.60
CA SER A 316 -2.13 3.77 -1.60
C SER A 316 -1.76 2.72 -0.57
N LEU A 317 -1.64 3.16 0.69
CA LEU A 317 -1.40 2.28 1.82
C LEU A 317 -2.63 1.47 2.25
N ASN A 318 -3.81 1.75 1.69
CA ASN A 318 -5.05 0.99 1.91
C ASN A 318 -5.01 -0.42 1.36
N LYS A 319 -4.11 -0.71 0.42
CA LYS A 319 -4.08 -2.02 -0.25
C LYS A 319 -3.22 -2.99 0.54
N PHE A 320 -2.00 -3.27 0.08
CA PHE A 320 -1.21 -4.36 0.65
C PHE A 320 -0.54 -4.02 1.98
N TYR A 321 -0.23 -2.75 2.24
CA TYR A 321 0.58 -2.31 3.38
C TYR A 321 -0.10 -2.40 4.75
N GLN A 322 -1.42 -2.55 4.78
CA GLN A 322 -2.17 -2.76 6.02
C GLN A 322 -2.39 -4.23 6.36
N PHE A 323 -1.77 -5.16 5.63
CA PHE A 323 -1.95 -6.61 5.82
C PHE A 323 -3.44 -7.02 5.80
N GLY A 324 -4.25 -6.32 5.00
CA GLY A 324 -5.70 -6.53 4.85
C GLY A 324 -6.56 -5.91 5.95
N LEU A 325 -5.98 -5.21 6.94
CA LEU A 325 -6.74 -4.61 8.04
C LEU A 325 -7.72 -3.53 7.57
N ASP A 326 -7.48 -2.89 6.42
CA ASP A 326 -8.34 -1.87 5.81
C ASP A 326 -8.97 -0.92 6.86
N ARG A 327 -8.09 -0.30 7.63
CA ARG A 327 -8.45 0.42 8.87
C ARG A 327 -8.47 1.91 8.69
N VAL A 328 -7.48 2.45 7.97
CA VAL A 328 -7.35 3.88 7.70
C VAL A 328 -7.04 4.12 6.25
N THR A 329 -7.39 5.30 5.75
CA THR A 329 -6.82 5.78 4.49
C THR A 329 -5.39 6.22 4.70
N GLY A 330 -4.55 5.98 3.70
CA GLY A 330 -3.16 6.42 3.72
C GLY A 330 -2.55 6.38 2.34
N GLY A 331 -1.61 7.29 2.11
CA GLY A 331 -0.76 7.30 0.94
C GLY A 331 0.69 7.52 1.34
N VAL A 332 1.59 7.24 0.40
CA VAL A 332 3.00 7.59 0.53
C VAL A 332 3.50 8.12 -0.80
N ILE A 333 4.34 9.15 -0.76
CA ILE A 333 5.13 9.62 -1.88
C ILE A 333 6.57 9.25 -1.60
N VAL A 334 7.26 8.63 -2.55
CA VAL A 334 8.71 8.42 -2.51
C VAL A 334 9.36 9.20 -3.64
N VAL A 335 10.34 10.02 -3.30
CA VAL A 335 11.04 10.90 -4.23
C VAL A 335 12.52 10.97 -3.88
N SER A 336 13.36 11.23 -4.88
CA SER A 336 14.80 11.37 -4.71
C SER A 336 15.26 12.83 -4.81
N GLY A 337 16.26 13.21 -4.02
CA GLY A 337 17.04 14.43 -4.26
C GLY A 337 16.26 15.73 -4.10
N ASN A 338 16.51 16.69 -4.99
CA ASN A 338 16.14 18.09 -4.81
C ASN A 338 14.62 18.38 -4.82
N ASP A 339 13.80 17.50 -5.40
CA ASP A 339 12.35 17.70 -5.41
C ASP A 339 11.71 17.40 -4.04
N ALA A 340 12.40 16.67 -3.16
CA ALA A 340 11.86 16.22 -1.89
C ALA A 340 11.42 17.38 -0.98
N GLY A 341 12.19 18.47 -0.91
CA GLY A 341 11.82 19.64 -0.11
C GLY A 341 10.56 20.32 -0.64
N LYS A 342 10.41 20.42 -1.96
CA LYS A 342 9.22 21.01 -2.58
C LYS A 342 7.98 20.14 -2.38
N ILE A 343 8.07 18.83 -2.60
CA ILE A 343 6.95 17.91 -2.34
C ILE A 343 6.49 18.00 -0.88
N PHE A 344 7.43 18.09 0.07
CA PHE A 344 7.10 18.30 1.48
C PHE A 344 6.32 19.61 1.70
N GLU A 345 6.75 20.73 1.12
CA GLU A 345 6.03 22.00 1.23
C GLU A 345 4.64 21.95 0.57
N TYR A 346 4.48 21.33 -0.60
CA TYR A 346 3.16 21.17 -1.21
C TYR A 346 2.25 20.25 -0.41
N ARG A 347 2.80 19.24 0.29
CA ARG A 347 2.03 18.41 1.22
C ARG A 347 1.44 19.26 2.34
N LYS A 348 2.22 20.19 2.89
CA LYS A 348 1.78 21.14 3.94
C LYS A 348 0.70 22.07 3.40
N HIS A 349 0.95 22.71 2.25
CA HIS A 349 0.03 23.68 1.66
C HIS A 349 -1.31 23.07 1.26
N ALA A 350 -1.29 21.87 0.67
CA ALA A 350 -2.49 21.15 0.26
C ALA A 350 -3.25 20.52 1.43
N GLY A 351 -2.69 20.51 2.65
CA GLY A 351 -3.28 19.86 3.81
C GLY A 351 -3.42 18.34 3.63
N THR A 352 -2.53 17.74 2.86
CA THR A 352 -2.60 16.32 2.48
C THR A 352 -1.82 15.41 3.42
N ASN A 353 -1.12 15.96 4.42
CA ASN A 353 -0.38 15.18 5.40
C ASN A 353 -1.28 14.19 6.14
N ILE A 354 -0.74 13.00 6.44
CA ILE A 354 -1.49 11.96 7.18
C ILE A 354 -1.85 12.47 8.59
N THR A 355 -2.96 12.00 9.17
CA THR A 355 -3.24 12.25 10.59
C THR A 355 -2.36 11.38 11.50
N ASP A 356 -2.01 11.89 12.67
CA ASP A 356 -1.21 11.18 13.67
C ASP A 356 -1.83 9.83 14.09
N SER A 357 -3.14 9.81 14.33
CA SER A 357 -3.89 8.60 14.66
C SER A 357 -3.91 7.61 13.48
N SER A 358 -3.91 8.08 12.24
CA SER A 358 -3.80 7.22 11.06
C SER A 358 -2.39 6.65 10.91
N ALA A 359 -1.35 7.44 11.20
CA ALA A 359 0.04 6.97 11.19
C ALA A 359 0.26 5.81 12.19
N TYR A 360 -0.23 5.92 13.42
CA TYR A 360 -0.22 4.82 14.40
C TYR A 360 -1.20 3.70 14.07
N SER A 361 -2.14 3.96 13.17
CA SER A 361 -3.05 2.95 12.67
C SER A 361 -2.43 2.05 11.58
N LEU A 362 -1.27 2.43 11.07
CA LEU A 362 -0.55 1.58 10.14
C LEU A 362 0.34 0.61 10.93
N PRO A 363 0.39 -0.67 10.55
CA PRO A 363 1.31 -1.63 11.13
C PRO A 363 2.75 -1.26 10.74
N ILE A 364 3.72 -1.54 11.60
CA ILE A 364 5.13 -1.25 11.31
C ILE A 364 5.53 -1.96 9.99
N PRO A 365 6.18 -1.27 9.03
CA PRO A 365 6.65 -1.87 7.79
C PRO A 365 7.47 -3.15 8.01
N ASN A 366 7.17 -4.20 7.23
CA ASN A 366 7.85 -5.49 7.28
C ASN A 366 7.80 -6.17 5.90
N ARG A 367 8.93 -6.16 5.18
CA ARG A 367 9.01 -6.74 3.83
C ARG A 367 8.64 -8.22 3.82
N LYS A 368 9.21 -9.00 4.73
CA LYS A 368 9.06 -10.46 4.74
C LYS A 368 7.59 -10.88 4.80
N LEU A 369 6.81 -10.25 5.69
CA LEU A 369 5.38 -10.56 5.81
C LEU A 369 4.59 -10.06 4.61
N LEU A 370 4.90 -8.86 4.10
CA LEU A 370 4.24 -8.31 2.93
C LEU A 370 4.44 -9.22 1.71
N GLU A 371 5.69 -9.59 1.41
CA GLU A 371 6.01 -10.44 0.26
C GLU A 371 5.43 -11.85 0.40
N LYS A 372 5.38 -12.42 1.60
CA LYS A 372 4.65 -13.68 1.84
C LYS A 372 3.18 -13.58 1.43
N ARG A 373 2.49 -12.49 1.81
CA ARG A 373 1.11 -12.26 1.38
C ARG A 373 0.99 -12.09 -0.13
N LEU A 374 1.87 -11.29 -0.74
CA LEU A 374 1.87 -11.05 -2.18
C LEU A 374 2.07 -12.36 -2.95
N ILE A 375 3.02 -13.20 -2.54
CA ILE A 375 3.26 -14.52 -3.13
C ILE A 375 2.03 -15.43 -2.96
N ARG A 376 1.36 -15.40 -1.80
CA ARG A 376 0.13 -16.16 -1.60
C ARG A 376 -1.02 -15.65 -2.49
N HIS A 377 -1.17 -14.33 -2.62
CA HIS A 377 -2.12 -13.72 -3.56
C HIS A 377 -1.81 -14.15 -4.99
N GLN A 378 -0.55 -14.05 -5.43
CA GLN A 378 -0.09 -14.53 -6.74
C GLN A 378 -0.48 -15.98 -6.98
N ARG A 379 -0.13 -16.87 -6.05
CA ARG A 379 -0.41 -18.31 -6.15
C ARG A 379 -1.91 -18.56 -6.33
N ASN A 380 -2.74 -17.98 -5.45
CA ASN A 380 -4.18 -18.18 -5.48
C ASN A 380 -4.81 -17.62 -6.76
N THR A 381 -4.44 -16.39 -7.16
CA THR A 381 -4.93 -15.76 -8.38
C THR A 381 -4.50 -16.53 -9.62
N SER A 382 -3.24 -16.97 -9.69
CA SER A 382 -2.72 -17.79 -10.79
C SER A 382 -3.49 -19.10 -10.92
N LEU A 383 -3.63 -19.86 -9.82
CA LEU A 383 -4.38 -21.11 -9.83
C LEU A 383 -5.81 -20.90 -10.34
N LEU A 384 -6.52 -19.92 -9.78
CA LEU A 384 -7.88 -19.60 -10.21
C LEU A 384 -7.94 -19.20 -11.69
N ALA A 385 -7.01 -18.37 -12.15
CA ALA A 385 -6.93 -17.92 -13.53
C ALA A 385 -6.71 -19.09 -14.50
N PHE A 386 -5.78 -20.00 -14.19
CA PHE A 386 -5.51 -21.19 -15.02
C PHE A 386 -6.70 -22.14 -15.06
N TYR A 387 -7.31 -22.44 -13.90
CA TYR A 387 -8.48 -23.32 -13.84
C TYR A 387 -9.69 -22.74 -14.59
N LEU A 388 -9.97 -21.44 -14.42
CA LEU A 388 -11.06 -20.79 -15.15
C LEU A 388 -10.77 -20.72 -16.63
N GLN A 389 -9.52 -20.48 -17.03
CA GLN A 389 -9.14 -20.46 -18.43
C GLN A 389 -9.33 -21.84 -19.08
N ASP A 390 -8.86 -22.90 -18.44
CA ASP A 390 -9.04 -24.27 -18.92
C ASP A 390 -10.53 -24.62 -19.05
N TYR A 391 -11.33 -24.26 -18.03
CA TYR A 391 -12.78 -24.46 -18.04
C TYR A 391 -13.46 -23.78 -19.22
N ILE A 392 -13.17 -22.50 -19.49
CA ILE A 392 -13.82 -21.77 -20.60
C ILE A 392 -13.33 -22.25 -21.97
N SER A 393 -12.07 -22.71 -22.09
CA SER A 393 -11.55 -23.31 -23.32
C SER A 393 -12.29 -24.59 -23.70
N CYS A 394 -12.68 -25.40 -22.70
CA CYS A 394 -13.39 -26.66 -22.91
C CYS A 394 -14.91 -26.49 -23.08
N LYS A 395 -15.50 -25.36 -22.64
CA LYS A 395 -16.95 -25.10 -22.71
C LYS A 395 -17.34 -24.05 -23.74
N LYS A 396 -17.82 -24.50 -24.91
CA LYS A 396 -18.35 -23.64 -25.99
C LYS A 396 -19.46 -22.68 -25.52
N ASP A 397 -20.36 -23.15 -24.64
CA ASP A 397 -21.49 -22.36 -24.12
C ASP A 397 -21.17 -21.52 -22.87
N SER A 398 -19.88 -21.30 -22.57
CA SER A 398 -19.50 -20.43 -21.45
C SER A 398 -20.12 -19.03 -21.58
N VAL A 399 -20.59 -18.48 -20.46
CA VAL A 399 -21.03 -17.07 -20.36
C VAL A 399 -19.84 -16.10 -20.29
N ILE A 400 -18.68 -16.61 -19.87
CA ILE A 400 -17.40 -15.91 -19.81
C ILE A 400 -16.71 -16.08 -21.17
N GLU A 401 -16.27 -14.97 -21.74
CA GLU A 401 -15.52 -14.89 -22.99
C GLU A 401 -14.01 -15.04 -22.75
N LYS A 402 -13.47 -14.36 -21.74
CA LYS A 402 -12.03 -14.31 -21.50
C LYS A 402 -11.69 -14.15 -20.03
N ILE A 403 -10.60 -14.78 -19.61
CA ILE A 403 -9.94 -14.53 -18.34
C ILE A 403 -8.79 -13.53 -18.59
N ILE A 404 -8.72 -12.48 -17.78
CA ILE A 404 -7.68 -11.45 -17.93
C ILE A 404 -6.84 -11.46 -16.66
N TYR A 405 -5.57 -11.83 -16.83
CA TYR A 405 -4.58 -11.87 -15.76
C TYR A 405 -3.16 -11.75 -16.34
N PRO A 406 -2.28 -10.87 -15.82
CA PRO A 406 -0.91 -10.73 -16.29
C PRO A 406 -0.05 -11.99 -16.28
N GLY A 407 -0.41 -13.00 -15.47
CA GLY A 407 0.31 -14.28 -15.41
C GLY A 407 -0.06 -15.29 -16.50
N LEU A 408 -1.06 -15.02 -17.33
CA LEU A 408 -1.48 -15.94 -18.40
C LEU A 408 -0.65 -15.72 -19.68
N PRO A 409 -0.23 -16.77 -20.41
CA PRO A 409 0.67 -16.65 -21.57
C PRO A 409 0.21 -15.73 -22.70
N TYR A 410 -1.11 -15.55 -22.85
CA TYR A 410 -1.71 -14.70 -23.88
C TYR A 410 -1.97 -13.27 -23.41
N HIS A 411 -1.69 -12.93 -22.14
CA HIS A 411 -1.78 -11.56 -21.67
C HIS A 411 -0.66 -10.75 -22.34
N PRO A 412 -0.92 -9.53 -22.87
CA PRO A 412 0.09 -8.76 -23.59
C PRO A 412 1.37 -8.53 -22.78
N SER A 413 1.24 -8.39 -21.45
CA SER A 413 2.39 -8.17 -20.56
C SER A 413 3.20 -9.40 -20.20
N TYR A 414 2.72 -10.61 -20.52
CA TYR A 414 3.27 -11.86 -19.99
C TYR A 414 4.78 -11.98 -20.20
N TYR A 415 5.29 -11.55 -21.37
CA TYR A 415 6.69 -11.67 -21.72
C TYR A 415 7.64 -10.97 -20.74
N TRP A 416 7.29 -9.75 -20.29
CA TRP A 416 8.10 -8.97 -19.35
C TRP A 416 7.67 -9.17 -17.89
N SER A 417 6.44 -9.61 -17.62
CA SER A 417 5.94 -9.82 -16.25
C SER A 417 6.17 -11.23 -15.71
N LYS A 418 6.44 -12.26 -16.55
CA LYS A 418 6.52 -13.68 -16.11
C LYS A 418 7.54 -13.99 -15.01
N ASN A 419 8.57 -13.16 -14.88
CA ASN A 419 9.63 -13.34 -13.89
C ASN A 419 9.44 -12.49 -12.62
N LEU A 420 8.36 -11.70 -12.54
CA LEU A 420 8.01 -11.01 -11.32
C LEU A 420 7.53 -12.05 -10.30
N PHE A 421 7.97 -11.94 -9.04
CA PHE A 421 7.46 -12.80 -7.97
C PHE A 421 5.97 -12.54 -7.66
N PHE A 422 5.46 -11.38 -8.09
CA PHE A 422 4.07 -10.96 -7.95
C PHE A 422 3.64 -10.16 -9.18
N GLN A 423 2.56 -10.59 -9.82
CA GLN A 423 1.99 -10.05 -11.06
C GLN A 423 0.60 -9.44 -10.82
N GLY A 424 0.28 -9.16 -9.56
CA GLY A 424 -1.03 -8.69 -9.11
C GLY A 424 -1.88 -9.80 -8.48
N GLY A 425 -2.70 -9.41 -7.51
CA GLY A 425 -3.71 -10.26 -6.87
C GLY A 425 -5.10 -10.12 -7.50
N LEU A 426 -5.19 -9.52 -8.69
CA LEU A 426 -6.43 -9.16 -9.38
C LEU A 426 -6.67 -10.09 -10.57
N LEU A 427 -7.93 -10.46 -10.79
CA LEU A 427 -8.38 -11.29 -11.91
C LEU A 427 -9.66 -10.69 -12.45
N ASN A 428 -9.71 -10.45 -13.76
CA ASN A 428 -10.94 -9.97 -14.41
C ASN A 428 -11.57 -11.09 -15.26
N LEU A 429 -12.88 -11.20 -15.15
CA LEU A 429 -13.70 -12.09 -15.98
C LEU A 429 -14.47 -11.24 -16.99
N GLN A 430 -14.12 -11.38 -18.26
CA GLN A 430 -14.88 -10.75 -19.34
C GLN A 430 -16.07 -11.64 -19.69
N PHE A 431 -17.28 -11.11 -19.53
CA PHE A 431 -18.49 -11.79 -19.96
C PHE A 431 -18.74 -11.53 -21.45
N LYS A 432 -19.32 -12.50 -22.17
CA LYS A 432 -19.75 -12.26 -23.56
C LYS A 432 -20.76 -11.10 -23.58
N PRO A 433 -20.80 -10.24 -24.61
CA PRO A 433 -21.61 -9.01 -24.61
C PRO A 433 -23.09 -9.20 -24.22
N LYS A 434 -23.71 -10.33 -24.61
CA LYS A 434 -25.11 -10.63 -24.25
C LYS A 434 -25.34 -10.78 -22.74
N TRP A 435 -24.31 -11.14 -21.98
CA TRP A 435 -24.32 -11.37 -20.53
C TRP A 435 -23.71 -10.22 -19.72
N GLU A 436 -23.14 -9.20 -20.37
CA GLU A 436 -22.52 -8.04 -19.72
C GLU A 436 -23.58 -7.06 -19.19
N LYS A 437 -24.40 -7.54 -18.24
CA LYS A 437 -25.49 -6.77 -17.63
C LYS A 437 -25.43 -6.95 -16.12
N THR A 438 -25.69 -5.88 -15.38
CA THR A 438 -25.65 -5.84 -13.90
C THR A 438 -26.40 -7.00 -13.23
N ARG A 439 -27.54 -7.44 -13.79
CA ARG A 439 -28.31 -8.58 -13.27
C ARG A 439 -27.53 -9.90 -13.27
N TYR A 440 -26.71 -10.15 -14.29
CA TYR A 440 -25.92 -11.38 -14.39
C TYR A 440 -24.71 -11.33 -13.49
N PHE A 441 -24.08 -10.15 -13.33
CA PHE A 441 -23.02 -9.96 -12.34
C PHE A 441 -23.52 -10.20 -10.92
N LYS A 442 -24.65 -9.59 -10.54
CA LYS A 442 -25.27 -9.83 -9.22
C LYS A 442 -25.58 -11.31 -8.99
N ARG A 443 -26.15 -11.99 -10.00
CA ARG A 443 -26.43 -13.43 -9.91
C ARG A 443 -25.15 -14.24 -9.77
N PHE A 444 -24.09 -13.93 -10.53
CA PHE A 444 -22.80 -14.61 -10.43
C PHE A 444 -22.19 -14.44 -9.04
N ILE A 445 -22.14 -13.22 -8.52
CA ILE A 445 -21.63 -12.94 -7.17
C ILE A 445 -22.42 -13.70 -6.11
N ASN A 446 -23.76 -13.71 -6.20
CA ASN A 446 -24.60 -14.45 -5.25
C ASN A 446 -24.39 -15.97 -5.28
N LEU A 447 -23.91 -16.55 -6.38
CA LEU A 447 -23.64 -17.99 -6.48
C LEU A 447 -22.23 -18.37 -6.01
N VAL A 448 -21.32 -17.40 -5.98
CA VAL A 448 -19.90 -17.64 -5.69
C VAL A 448 -19.53 -17.24 -4.26
N ILE A 449 -20.18 -16.20 -3.72
CA ILE A 449 -19.87 -15.68 -2.39
C ILE A 449 -20.83 -16.22 -1.31
N ASN A 450 -22.11 -16.41 -1.66
CA ASN A 450 -23.11 -17.02 -0.77
C ASN A 450 -23.27 -18.50 -1.13
#